data_AF-A0A6B3CBD7-F1
#
_entry.id   AF-A0A6B3CBD7-F1
#
_cell.length_a   1.000
_cell.length_b   1.000
_cell.length_c   1.000
_cell.angle_alpha   90.00
_cell.angle_beta   90.00
_cell.angle_gamma   90.00
#
_symmetry.space_group_name_H-M   'P 1'
#
loop_
_entity.id
_entity.type
_entity.pdbx_description
1 polymer ?
#
loop_
_entity_poly.entity_id
_entity_poly.type
_entity_poly.pdbx_seq_one_letter_code
_entity_poly.pdbx_strand_id
1 'polypeptide(L)'
;GFRPPVFNGLANWSYVFTDYPLFWPAMRNTLWLVLVMVSCRVVFGLGVGLLITRIRTGAGIFRTLFYLPYLAPPVAATLAFVFLLNPGTGPVNTVLESLGLPAPGWFTDADWSKPALTALALWGVGDLMVIFMAALLDVP
;
A
#
# COMPACT_ATOMS: atom_id res chain seq x y z
N GLY A 1 22.57 21.97 -12.07
CA GLY A 1 23.92 22.09 -11.51
C GLY A 1 23.81 22.24 -10.01
N PHE A 2 24.45 21.36 -9.23
CA PHE A 2 24.39 21.42 -7.78
C PHE A 2 25.49 22.37 -7.28
N ARG A 3 25.09 23.46 -6.61
CA ARG A 3 26.03 24.32 -5.88
C ARG A 3 26.57 23.55 -4.67
N PRO A 4 27.83 23.78 -4.25
CA PRO A 4 28.35 23.16 -3.04
C PRO A 4 27.46 23.54 -1.85
N PRO A 5 27.14 22.58 -0.95
CA PRO A 5 26.29 22.84 0.20
C PRO A 5 26.97 23.86 1.12
N VAL A 6 26.25 24.93 1.44
CA VAL A 6 26.71 25.98 2.36
C VAL A 6 26.00 25.77 3.69
N PHE A 7 26.75 25.77 4.80
CA PHE A 7 26.17 25.68 6.13
C PHE A 7 25.34 26.95 6.42
N ASN A 8 24.03 26.79 6.62
CA ASN A 8 23.08 27.89 6.83
C ASN A 8 22.32 27.81 8.16
N GLY A 9 22.86 27.07 9.13
CA GLY A 9 22.23 26.89 10.45
C GLY A 9 20.83 26.27 10.36
N LEU A 10 19.82 26.97 10.89
CA LEU A 10 18.43 26.49 10.97
C LEU A 10 17.51 27.08 9.88
N ALA A 11 18.05 27.84 8.92
CA ALA A 11 17.22 28.53 7.92
C ALA A 11 16.34 27.57 7.09
N ASN A 12 16.85 26.39 6.75
CA ASN A 12 16.08 25.37 6.02
C ASN A 12 14.87 24.88 6.83
N TRP A 13 15.03 24.69 8.14
CA TRP A 13 13.95 24.21 9.00
C TRP A 13 12.88 25.30 9.19
N SER A 14 13.29 26.55 9.42
CA SER A 14 12.36 27.68 9.49
C SER A 14 11.52 27.75 8.21
N TYR A 15 12.17 27.75 7.05
CA TYR A 15 11.50 27.78 5.75
C TYR A 15 10.48 26.64 5.57
N VAL A 16 10.84 25.41 5.94
CA VAL A 16 9.96 24.25 5.82
C VAL A 16 8.72 24.37 6.71
N PHE A 17 8.85 24.87 7.94
CA PHE A 17 7.74 24.96 8.88
C PHE A 17 6.85 26.18 8.68
N THR A 18 7.39 27.31 8.21
CA THR A 18 6.66 28.59 8.09
C THR A 18 6.26 28.93 6.67
N ASP A 19 7.17 28.74 5.72
CA ASP A 19 7.03 29.35 4.39
C ASP A 19 6.66 28.31 3.31
N TYR A 20 6.94 27.03 3.55
CA TYR A 20 6.70 25.98 2.56
C TYR A 20 5.24 25.51 2.57
N PRO A 21 4.44 25.83 1.53
CA PRO A 21 2.99 25.62 1.55
C PRO A 21 2.58 24.13 1.52
N LEU A 22 3.48 23.25 1.07
CA LEU A 22 3.20 21.83 0.91
C LEU A 22 3.61 20.98 2.12
N PHE A 23 4.33 21.53 3.10
CA PHE A 23 4.83 20.75 4.24
C PHE A 23 3.68 20.11 5.05
N TRP A 24 2.76 20.94 5.55
CA TRP A 24 1.65 20.48 6.38
C TRP A 24 0.65 19.59 5.61
N PRO A 25 0.25 19.91 4.36
CA PRO A 25 -0.54 18.99 3.54
C PRO A 25 0.14 17.63 3.31
N ALA A 26 1.44 17.62 2.98
CA ALA A 26 2.18 16.39 2.79
C ALA A 26 2.27 15.57 4.08
N MET A 27 2.57 16.22 5.21
CA MET A 27 2.59 15.57 6.53
C MET A 27 1.24 14.92 6.87
N ARG A 28 0.13 15.64 6.66
CA ARG A 28 -1.22 15.10 6.89
C ARG A 28 -1.53 13.93 5.96
N ASN A 29 -1.13 14.00 4.69
CA ASN A 29 -1.33 12.91 3.75
C ASN A 29 -0.52 11.67 4.14
N THR A 30 0.74 11.83 4.53
CA THR A 30 1.60 10.75 5.03
C THR A 30 1.00 10.14 6.30
N LEU A 31 0.57 10.96 7.26
CA LEU A 31 -0.04 10.47 8.49
C LEU A 31 -1.33 9.69 8.22
N TRP A 32 -2.20 10.20 7.34
CA TRP A 32 -3.41 9.50 6.92
C TRP A 32 -3.06 8.16 6.27
N LEU A 33 -2.08 8.15 5.36
CA LEU A 33 -1.64 6.95 4.66
C LEU A 33 -1.11 5.92 5.65
N VAL A 34 -0.23 6.32 6.56
CA VAL A 34 0.30 5.43 7.60
C VAL A 34 -0.83 4.87 8.47
N LEU A 35 -1.70 5.72 9.01
CA LEU A 35 -2.76 5.27 9.92
C LEU A 35 -3.73 4.31 9.23
N VAL A 36 -4.24 4.65 8.05
CA VAL A 36 -5.22 3.83 7.33
C VAL A 36 -4.57 2.58 6.77
N MET A 37 -3.45 2.73 6.03
CA MET A 37 -2.78 1.61 5.37
C MET A 37 -2.27 0.58 6.38
N VAL A 38 -1.63 1.03 7.47
CA VAL A 38 -1.12 0.10 8.50
C VAL A 38 -2.28 -0.58 9.23
N SER A 39 -3.32 0.16 9.63
CA SER A 39 -4.48 -0.44 10.30
C SER A 39 -5.17 -1.48 9.42
N CYS A 40 -5.40 -1.17 8.14
CA CYS A 40 -5.96 -2.11 7.18
C CYS A 40 -5.07 -3.34 7.00
N ARG A 41 -3.75 -3.17 6.88
CA ARG A 41 -2.79 -4.30 6.75
C ARG A 41 -2.81 -5.20 7.97
N VAL A 42 -2.88 -4.64 9.18
CA VAL A 42 -2.94 -5.41 10.43
C VAL A 42 -4.24 -6.21 10.50
N VAL A 43 -5.39 -5.55 10.30
CA VAL A 43 -6.71 -6.21 10.35
C VAL A 43 -6.83 -7.30 9.29
N PHE A 44 -6.39 -7.00 8.07
CA PHE A 44 -6.43 -7.95 6.96
C PHE A 44 -5.47 -9.12 7.17
N GLY A 45 -4.22 -8.86 7.55
CA GLY A 45 -3.22 -9.90 7.83
C GLY A 45 -3.66 -10.82 8.97
N LEU A 46 -4.23 -10.27 10.04
CA LEU A 46 -4.78 -11.04 11.15
C LEU A 46 -5.97 -11.89 10.70
N GLY A 47 -6.89 -11.31 9.93
CA GLY A 47 -8.06 -12.02 9.39
C GLY A 47 -7.69 -13.19 8.50
N VAL A 48 -6.74 -13.00 7.59
CA VAL A 48 -6.21 -14.07 6.72
C VAL A 48 -5.44 -15.11 7.55
N GLY A 49 -4.60 -14.68 8.49
CA GLY A 49 -3.86 -15.58 9.38
C GLY A 49 -4.79 -16.48 10.20
N LEU A 50 -5.87 -15.93 10.76
CA LEU A 50 -6.89 -16.68 11.48
C LEU A 50 -7.63 -17.68 10.56
N LEU A 51 -8.00 -17.24 9.36
CA LEU A 51 -8.68 -18.09 8.38
C LEU A 51 -7.81 -19.30 8.02
N ILE A 52 -6.55 -19.07 7.70
CA ILE A 52 -5.59 -20.14 7.35
C ILE A 52 -5.34 -21.08 8.53
N THR A 53 -5.26 -20.55 9.76
CA THR A 53 -5.07 -21.35 10.97
C THR A 53 -6.25 -22.31 11.21
N ARG A 54 -7.47 -21.92 10.83
CA ARG A 54 -8.68 -22.77 10.96
C ARG A 54 -8.87 -23.78 9.82
N ILE A 55 -8.26 -23.56 8.66
CA ILE A 55 -8.40 -24.45 7.50
C ILE A 55 -7.64 -25.75 7.77
N ARG A 56 -8.38 -26.86 7.88
CA ARG A 56 -7.80 -28.21 8.10
C ARG A 56 -7.24 -28.87 6.83
N THR A 57 -7.74 -28.48 5.66
CA THR A 57 -7.39 -29.11 4.37
C THR A 57 -7.03 -28.03 3.35
N GLY A 58 -5.84 -28.12 2.75
CA GLY A 58 -5.38 -27.15 1.75
C GLY A 58 -4.71 -25.89 2.31
N ALA A 59 -4.45 -25.80 3.62
CA ALA A 59 -3.79 -24.64 4.24
C ALA A 59 -2.44 -24.28 3.60
N GLY A 60 -1.67 -25.27 3.15
CA GLY A 60 -0.41 -25.05 2.45
C GLY A 60 -0.56 -24.26 1.14
N ILE A 61 -1.63 -24.50 0.38
CA ILE A 61 -1.89 -23.78 -0.89
C ILE A 61 -2.24 -22.32 -0.60
N PHE A 62 -3.12 -22.07 0.37
CA PHE A 62 -3.49 -20.70 0.75
C PHE A 62 -2.28 -19.92 1.28
N ARG A 63 -1.44 -20.53 2.13
CA ARG A 63 -0.19 -19.90 2.61
C ARG A 63 0.68 -19.46 1.45
N THR A 64 0.91 -20.33 0.47
CA THR A 64 1.74 -19.99 -0.70
C THR A 64 1.12 -18.87 -1.52
N LEU A 65 -0.19 -18.91 -1.78
CA LEU A 65 -0.88 -17.89 -2.59
C LEU A 65 -0.83 -16.51 -1.95
N PHE A 66 -1.03 -16.40 -0.63
CA PHE A 66 -0.99 -15.13 0.09
C PHE A 66 0.44 -14.64 0.37
N TYR A 67 1.42 -15.54 0.42
CA TYR A 67 2.82 -15.19 0.62
C TYR A 67 3.54 -14.81 -0.68
N LEU A 68 3.12 -15.37 -1.81
CA LEU A 68 3.74 -15.14 -3.12
C LEU A 68 3.84 -13.64 -3.51
N PRO A 69 2.81 -12.80 -3.30
CA PRO A 69 2.90 -11.36 -3.54
C PRO A 69 4.02 -10.66 -2.77
N TYR A 70 4.28 -11.09 -1.53
CA TYR A 70 5.34 -10.50 -0.70
C TYR A 70 6.74 -10.79 -1.23
N LEU A 71 6.92 -11.89 -1.98
CA LEU A 71 8.18 -12.23 -2.62
C LEU A 71 8.47 -11.38 -3.87
N ALA A 72 7.45 -10.74 -4.44
CA ALA A 72 7.63 -9.89 -5.61
C ALA A 72 8.45 -8.64 -5.24
N PRO A 73 9.44 -8.22 -6.05
CA PRO A 73 10.17 -6.98 -5.81
C PRO A 73 9.20 -5.80 -5.73
N PRO A 74 9.31 -4.91 -4.71
CA PRO A 74 8.36 -3.82 -4.53
C PRO A 74 8.22 -2.94 -5.78
N VAL A 75 9.34 -2.66 -6.46
CA VAL A 75 9.35 -1.87 -7.70
C VAL A 75 8.57 -2.59 -8.81
N ALA A 76 8.78 -3.89 -9.00
CA ALA A 76 8.05 -4.65 -10.02
C ALA A 76 6.54 -4.72 -9.72
N ALA A 77 6.18 -4.93 -8.45
CA ALA A 77 4.80 -4.92 -8.00
C ALA A 77 4.11 -3.57 -8.26
N THR A 78 4.79 -2.45 -7.97
CA THR A 78 4.26 -1.11 -8.24
C THR A 78 4.00 -0.89 -9.73
N LEU A 79 4.94 -1.27 -10.61
CA LEU A 79 4.80 -1.13 -12.05
C LEU A 79 3.66 -2.00 -12.60
N ALA A 80 3.51 -3.23 -12.09
CA ALA A 80 2.40 -4.11 -12.45
C ALA A 80 1.05 -3.49 -12.07
N PHE A 81 0.92 -2.93 -10.86
CA PHE A 81 -0.30 -2.24 -10.44
C PHE A 81 -0.58 -0.96 -11.23
N VAL A 82 0.45 -0.17 -11.53
CA VAL A 82 0.33 1.02 -12.40
C VAL A 82 -0.18 0.63 -13.78
N PHE A 83 0.33 -0.47 -14.35
CA PHE A 83 -0.16 -0.98 -15.62
C PHE A 83 -1.61 -1.49 -15.53
N LEU A 84 -1.95 -2.27 -14.50
CA LEU A 84 -3.28 -2.83 -14.31
C LEU A 84 -4.36 -1.76 -14.12
N LEU A 85 -4.03 -0.70 -13.38
CA LEU A 85 -4.89 0.42 -13.03
C LEU A 85 -4.70 1.62 -13.96
N ASN A 86 -4.02 1.46 -15.10
CA ASN A 86 -3.78 2.56 -16.01
C ASN A 86 -5.11 3.04 -16.63
N PRO A 87 -5.46 4.34 -16.56
CA PRO A 87 -6.63 4.86 -17.24
C PRO A 87 -6.63 4.55 -18.75
N GLY A 88 -7.74 4.04 -19.27
CA GLY A 88 -7.98 3.78 -20.69
C GLY A 88 -7.26 2.59 -21.33
N THR A 89 -6.24 2.01 -20.70
CA THR A 89 -5.50 0.83 -21.22
C THR A 89 -5.40 -0.32 -20.23
N GLY A 90 -5.62 -0.05 -18.95
CA GLY A 90 -5.55 -1.04 -17.89
C GLY A 90 -6.78 -1.96 -17.88
N PRO A 91 -6.60 -3.28 -17.74
CA PRO A 91 -7.71 -4.24 -17.72
C PRO A 91 -8.72 -3.95 -16.61
N VAL A 92 -8.29 -3.37 -15.48
CA VAL A 92 -9.21 -3.01 -14.38
C VAL A 92 -10.18 -1.91 -14.82
N ASN A 93 -9.68 -0.89 -15.52
CA ASN A 93 -10.52 0.22 -15.99
C ASN A 93 -11.43 -0.24 -17.13
N THR A 94 -10.95 -1.09 -18.04
CA THR A 94 -11.80 -1.70 -19.08
C THR A 94 -12.96 -2.49 -18.47
N VAL A 95 -12.70 -3.27 -17.40
CA VAL A 95 -13.76 -3.99 -16.69
C VAL A 95 -14.74 -3.03 -16.01
N LEU A 96 -14.25 -1.99 -15.32
CA LEU A 96 -15.12 -0.98 -14.70
C LEU A 96 -16.01 -0.26 -15.72
N GLU A 97 -15.45 0.14 -16.85
CA GLU A 97 -16.17 0.79 -17.95
C GLU A 97 -17.22 -0.14 -18.56
N SER A 98 -16.90 -1.42 -18.76
CA SER A 98 -17.87 -2.42 -19.25
C SER A 98 -19.03 -2.67 -18.29
N LEU A 99 -18.82 -2.42 -16.98
CA LEU A 99 -19.86 -2.43 -15.96
C LEU A 99 -20.61 -1.10 -15.85
N GLY A 100 -20.25 -0.10 -16.66
CA GLY A 100 -20.83 1.25 -16.64
C GLY A 100 -20.38 2.12 -15.47
N LEU A 101 -19.33 1.73 -14.75
CA LEU A 101 -18.74 2.52 -13.67
C LEU A 101 -17.71 3.51 -14.21
N PRO A 102 -17.57 4.71 -13.63
CA PRO A 102 -16.52 5.63 -14.03
C PRO A 102 -15.15 4.99 -13.72
N ALA A 103 -14.27 4.96 -14.72
CA ALA A 103 -12.89 4.54 -14.56
C ALA A 103 -12.09 5.63 -13.83
N PRO A 104 -11.72 5.44 -12.55
CA PRO A 104 -11.05 6.49 -11.82
C PRO A 104 -9.58 6.61 -12.24
N GLY A 105 -9.03 7.82 -12.09
CA GLY A 105 -7.60 8.07 -12.21
C GLY A 105 -6.85 7.54 -11.00
N TRP A 106 -6.65 6.22 -10.92
CA TRP A 106 -6.12 5.54 -9.72
C TRP A 106 -4.84 6.14 -9.14
N PHE A 107 -3.96 6.71 -9.98
CA PHE A 107 -2.73 7.38 -9.55
C PHE A 107 -2.64 8.84 -9.99
N THR A 108 -3.65 9.35 -10.70
CA THR A 108 -3.70 10.72 -11.22
C THR A 108 -4.67 11.60 -10.45
N ASP A 109 -5.65 11.02 -9.77
CA ASP A 109 -6.64 11.71 -8.95
C ASP A 109 -6.28 11.62 -7.46
N ALA A 110 -6.40 12.74 -6.75
CA ALA A 110 -6.06 12.83 -5.33
C ALA A 110 -6.91 11.92 -4.43
N ASP A 111 -8.17 11.68 -4.82
CA ASP A 111 -9.11 10.85 -4.06
C ASP A 111 -8.85 9.36 -4.23
N TRP A 112 -8.35 8.93 -5.39
CA TRP A 112 -8.12 7.52 -5.72
C TRP A 112 -6.69 7.05 -5.50
N SER A 113 -5.73 7.97 -5.51
CA SER A 113 -4.31 7.68 -5.27
C SER A 113 -4.06 6.98 -3.93
N LYS A 114 -4.69 7.44 -2.84
CA LYS A 114 -4.45 6.87 -1.51
C LYS A 114 -5.07 5.46 -1.36
N PRO A 115 -6.32 5.22 -1.81
CA PRO A 115 -6.88 3.86 -1.90
C PRO A 115 -6.04 2.92 -2.78
N ALA A 116 -5.57 3.36 -3.95
CA ALA A 116 -4.75 2.53 -4.84
C ALA A 116 -3.44 2.08 -4.18
N LEU A 117 -2.74 3.02 -3.51
CA LEU A 117 -1.54 2.71 -2.73
C LEU A 117 -1.83 1.74 -1.57
N THR A 118 -2.97 1.91 -0.91
CA THR A 118 -3.39 1.03 0.18
C THR A 118 -3.70 -0.39 -0.34
N ALA A 119 -4.35 -0.52 -1.49
CA ALA A 119 -4.65 -1.81 -2.12
C ALA A 119 -3.36 -2.55 -2.52
N LEU A 120 -2.39 -1.85 -3.12
CA LEU A 120 -1.08 -2.40 -3.42
C LEU A 120 -0.37 -2.89 -2.13
N ALA A 121 -0.46 -2.13 -1.05
CA ALA A 121 0.14 -2.51 0.22
C ALA A 121 -0.54 -3.70 0.89
N LEU A 122 -1.87 -3.83 0.74
CA LEU A 122 -2.64 -4.99 1.19
C LEU A 122 -2.34 -6.24 0.37
N TRP A 123 -2.09 -6.08 -0.93
CA TRP A 123 -1.67 -7.19 -1.80
C TRP A 123 -0.36 -7.82 -1.31
N GLY A 124 0.58 -7.00 -0.80
CA GLY A 124 1.84 -7.44 -0.20
C GLY A 124 1.79 -7.83 1.28
N VAL A 125 0.63 -8.10 1.89
CA VAL A 125 0.48 -8.37 3.34
C VAL A 125 1.04 -9.71 3.82
N GLY A 126 1.59 -10.53 2.91
CA GLY A 126 1.97 -11.92 3.18
C GLY A 126 2.92 -12.08 4.38
N ASP A 127 3.75 -11.09 4.66
CA ASP A 127 4.62 -11.02 5.84
C ASP A 127 3.84 -11.01 7.15
N LEU A 128 2.92 -10.04 7.30
CA LEU A 128 2.12 -9.88 8.51
C LEU A 128 1.20 -11.07 8.74
N MET A 129 0.67 -11.66 7.65
CA MET A 129 -0.12 -12.89 7.74
C MET A 129 0.70 -14.03 8.39
N VAL A 130 1.93 -14.26 7.93
CA VAL A 130 2.78 -15.34 8.49
C VAL A 130 3.10 -15.08 9.96
N ILE A 131 3.40 -13.83 10.32
CA ILE A 131 3.67 -13.42 11.70
C ILE A 131 2.46 -13.68 12.59
N PHE A 132 1.26 -13.24 12.20
CA PHE A 132 0.04 -13.46 12.98
C PHE A 132 -0.34 -14.93 13.04
N MET A 133 -0.14 -15.69 11.97
CA MET A 133 -0.40 -17.13 11.96
C MET A 133 0.51 -17.86 12.95
N ALA A 134 1.80 -17.53 12.99
CA ALA A 134 2.74 -18.10 13.95
C ALA A 134 2.32 -17.77 15.39
N ALA A 135 2.00 -16.50 15.68
CA ALA A 135 1.55 -16.07 16.99
C ALA A 135 0.23 -16.77 17.43
N LEU A 136 -0.70 -17.00 16.51
CA LEU A 136 -1.96 -17.71 16.80
C LEU A 136 -1.77 -19.20 17.06
N LEU A 137 -0.73 -19.82 16.50
CA LEU A 137 -0.40 -21.23 16.72
C LEU A 137 0.39 -21.48 18.02
N ASP A 138 1.13 -20.46 18.50
CA ASP A 138 1.89 -20.53 19.76
C ASP A 138 1.01 -20.39 21.01
N VAL A 139 -0.22 -19.87 20.87
CA VAL A 139 -1.18 -19.78 21.99
C VAL A 139 -1.83 -21.15 22.21
N PRO A 140 -1.66 -21.77 23.40
CA PRO A 140 -2.16 -23.13 23.71
C PRO A 140 -3.69 -23.23 23.76
#